data_AF-A0A7R9LPS5-F1
#
_entry.id   AF-A0A7R9LPS5-F1
#
_cell.length_a   1.000
_cell.length_b   1.000
_cell.length_c   1.000
_cell.angle_alpha   90.00
_cell.angle_beta   90.00
_cell.angle_gamma   90.00
#
_symmetry.space_group_name_H-M   'P 1'
#
loop_
_entity.id
_entity.type
_entity.pdbx_description
1 polymer ?
#
loop_
_entity_poly.entity_id
_entity_poly.type
_entity_poly.pdbx_seq_one_letter_code
_entity_poly.pdbx_strand_id
1 'polypeptide(L)'
;LTIFYASLLWANSECQRREIEISADNQRKVLGNALFLVRIPAMSLEDFANGPAQSGLLTLQETTDIFLNYTAAVKPILEFPTKARLGLKVQICHRFQSSAYRSNQWRYRGRCDSIQFSVDKRIFVVGFGLYGSSNGAADYKNGKITRNIGRKFSVDKRIFVVGFGLYGSSNGAADYKVKIELKRTGKSHEILAENHTKFFSDGSSNTFNVYFEHPIQIEADTFYTASAVLDGQELSYFGQDGLTEVTINANVTFQFQCSSDSTNGTGVQGGQIPEIIFYGPMAHS
;
A
#
# COMPACT_ATOMS: atom_id res chain seq x y z
N LEU A 1 -2.38 -14.97 5.01
CA LEU A 1 -2.82 -15.68 6.22
C LEU A 1 -4.01 -14.90 6.79
N THR A 2 -5.20 -15.47 6.92
CA THR A 2 -6.41 -14.68 7.27
C THR A 2 -6.47 -14.41 8.78
N ILE A 3 -7.17 -13.34 9.21
CA ILE A 3 -7.35 -12.96 10.63
C ILE A 3 -7.90 -14.12 11.46
N PHE A 4 -8.73 -14.95 10.85
CA PHE A 4 -9.24 -16.17 11.46
C PHE A 4 -8.12 -17.14 11.85
N TYR A 5 -7.21 -17.48 10.94
CA TYR A 5 -6.07 -18.36 11.25
C TYR A 5 -5.12 -17.73 12.28
N ALA A 6 -4.90 -16.41 12.22
CA ALA A 6 -4.12 -15.71 13.25
C ALA A 6 -4.78 -15.81 14.63
N SER A 7 -6.12 -15.71 14.69
CA SER A 7 -6.89 -15.87 15.92
C SER A 7 -6.79 -17.30 16.47
N LEU A 8 -6.85 -18.31 15.58
CA LEU A 8 -6.64 -19.72 15.96
C LEU A 8 -5.22 -19.98 16.48
N LEU A 9 -4.20 -19.44 15.83
CA LEU A 9 -2.80 -19.57 16.28
C LEU A 9 -2.61 -18.93 17.66
N TRP A 10 -3.17 -17.73 17.86
CA TRP A 10 -3.15 -17.09 19.17
C TRP A 10 -3.89 -17.93 20.21
N ALA A 11 -5.07 -18.47 19.88
CA ALA A 11 -5.84 -19.33 20.78
C ALA A 11 -5.06 -20.60 21.16
N ASN A 12 -4.33 -21.21 20.23
CA ASN A 12 -3.46 -22.35 20.51
C ASN A 12 -2.37 -22.00 21.52
N SER A 13 -1.66 -20.89 21.30
CA SER A 13 -0.63 -20.42 22.23
C SER A 13 -1.21 -20.08 23.60
N GLU A 14 -2.41 -19.51 23.65
CA GLU A 14 -3.09 -19.18 24.89
C GLU A 14 -3.57 -20.43 25.65
N CYS A 15 -4.04 -21.46 24.94
CA CYS A 15 -4.35 -22.77 25.54
C CYS A 15 -3.10 -23.40 26.15
N GLN A 16 -1.97 -23.41 25.43
CA GLN A 16 -0.69 -23.90 25.94
C GLN A 16 -0.22 -23.13 27.17
N ARG A 17 -0.32 -21.79 27.15
CA ARG A 17 0.05 -20.92 28.27
C ARG A 17 -0.80 -21.18 29.52
N ARG A 18 -2.06 -21.61 29.34
CA ARG A 18 -2.97 -21.96 30.44
C ARG A 18 -2.94 -23.45 30.81
N GLU A 19 -2.05 -24.23 30.17
CA GLU A 19 -1.91 -25.67 30.39
C GLU A 19 -3.22 -26.46 30.18
N ILE A 20 -4.05 -25.99 29.24
CA ILE A 20 -5.29 -26.68 28.83
C ILE A 20 -5.11 -27.34 27.46
N GLU A 21 -5.84 -28.43 27.25
CA GLU A 21 -5.84 -29.13 25.96
C GLU A 21 -6.26 -28.20 24.81
N ILE A 22 -5.56 -28.30 23.69
CA ILE A 22 -5.89 -27.57 22.47
C ILE A 22 -7.06 -28.29 21.78
N SER A 23 -8.27 -27.91 22.16
CA SER A 23 -9.52 -28.35 21.52
C SER A 23 -10.30 -27.13 20.99
N ALA A 24 -11.20 -27.34 20.04
CA ALA A 24 -12.01 -26.27 19.47
C ALA A 24 -12.86 -25.55 20.54
N ASP A 25 -13.39 -26.30 21.51
CA ASP A 25 -14.13 -25.73 22.65
C ASP A 25 -13.24 -24.84 23.53
N ASN A 26 -12.00 -25.27 23.80
CA ASN A 26 -11.06 -24.49 24.60
C ASN A 26 -10.56 -23.26 23.84
N GLN A 27 -10.27 -23.39 22.54
CA GLN A 27 -9.94 -22.27 21.66
C GLN A 27 -11.06 -21.21 21.65
N ARG A 28 -12.32 -21.66 21.54
CA ARG A 28 -13.48 -20.77 21.59
C ARG A 28 -13.59 -20.06 22.94
N LYS A 29 -13.38 -20.78 24.05
CA LYS A 29 -13.40 -20.21 25.40
C LYS A 29 -12.31 -19.16 25.61
N VAL A 30 -11.08 -19.40 25.15
CA VAL A 30 -9.97 -18.43 25.32
C VAL A 30 -10.12 -17.21 24.42
N LEU A 31 -10.70 -17.36 23.23
CA LEU A 31 -11.03 -16.24 22.35
C LEU A 31 -12.18 -15.38 22.91
N GLY A 32 -13.18 -16.02 23.52
CA GLY A 32 -14.32 -15.34 24.14
C GLY A 32 -14.97 -14.32 23.19
N ASN A 33 -15.23 -13.11 23.69
CA ASN A 33 -15.87 -12.05 22.92
C ASN A 33 -15.05 -11.58 21.70
N ALA A 34 -13.74 -11.83 21.68
CA ALA A 34 -12.91 -11.44 20.54
C ALA A 34 -13.24 -12.23 19.27
N LEU A 35 -13.80 -13.44 19.40
CA LEU A 35 -14.25 -14.26 18.27
C LEU A 35 -15.28 -13.50 17.41
N PHE A 36 -16.25 -12.85 18.06
CA PHE A 36 -17.32 -12.11 17.39
C PHE A 36 -16.86 -10.80 16.74
N LEU A 37 -15.61 -10.38 16.97
CA LEU A 37 -15.01 -9.25 16.25
C LEU A 37 -14.42 -9.68 14.89
N VAL A 38 -14.19 -10.99 14.69
CA VAL A 38 -13.72 -11.56 13.43
C VAL A 38 -14.86 -11.54 12.42
N ARG A 39 -14.62 -10.96 11.24
CA ARG A 39 -15.65 -10.84 10.19
C ARG A 39 -15.75 -12.10 9.35
N ILE A 40 -16.12 -13.21 9.99
CA ILE A 40 -16.26 -14.51 9.32
C ILE A 40 -17.19 -14.41 8.10
N PRO A 41 -18.38 -13.79 8.16
CA PRO A 41 -19.29 -13.72 7.01
C PRO A 41 -18.82 -12.79 5.88
N ALA A 42 -17.71 -12.05 6.07
CA ALA A 42 -17.16 -11.13 5.08
C ALA A 42 -16.06 -11.76 4.21
N MET A 43 -15.62 -13.00 4.50
CA MET A 43 -14.71 -13.74 3.61
C MET A 43 -15.47 -14.33 2.42
N SER A 44 -14.77 -14.96 1.47
CA SER A 44 -15.44 -15.68 0.39
C SER A 44 -16.15 -16.93 0.92
N LEU A 45 -17.20 -17.41 0.23
CA LEU A 45 -17.86 -18.66 0.62
C LEU A 45 -16.88 -19.85 0.62
N GLU A 46 -15.93 -19.86 -0.31
CA GLU A 46 -14.89 -20.87 -0.40
C GLU A 46 -13.95 -20.84 0.81
N ASP A 47 -13.46 -19.66 1.21
CA ASP A 47 -12.61 -19.51 2.41
C ASP A 47 -13.37 -19.93 3.68
N PHE A 48 -14.66 -19.60 3.76
CA PHE A 48 -15.52 -20.00 4.87
C PHE A 48 -15.66 -21.53 4.95
N ALA A 49 -15.99 -22.16 3.82
CA ALA A 49 -16.19 -23.60 3.73
C ALA A 49 -14.93 -24.41 4.02
N ASN A 50 -13.76 -23.93 3.58
CA ASN A 50 -12.46 -24.59 3.75
C ASN A 50 -11.72 -24.21 5.05
N GLY A 51 -12.28 -23.30 5.84
CA GLY A 51 -11.66 -22.81 7.08
C GLY A 51 -12.64 -22.85 8.26
N PRO A 52 -13.28 -21.72 8.60
CA PRO A 52 -14.15 -21.62 9.78
C PRO A 52 -15.21 -22.73 9.90
N ALA A 53 -15.88 -23.10 8.80
CA ALA A 53 -16.96 -24.09 8.83
C ALA A 53 -16.50 -25.49 9.27
N GLN A 54 -15.23 -25.85 9.03
CA GLN A 54 -14.65 -27.15 9.39
C GLN A 54 -13.80 -27.11 10.66
N SER A 55 -13.56 -25.92 11.21
CA SER A 55 -12.66 -25.73 12.34
C SER A 55 -13.18 -26.26 13.68
N GLY A 56 -14.49 -26.52 13.78
CA GLY A 56 -15.18 -26.83 15.04
C GLY A 56 -15.29 -25.63 16.00
N LEU A 57 -14.72 -24.47 15.64
CA LEU A 57 -14.74 -23.27 16.49
C LEU A 57 -16.12 -22.61 16.53
N LEU A 58 -16.87 -22.71 15.43
CA LEU A 58 -18.23 -22.22 15.30
C LEU A 58 -19.22 -23.29 15.76
N THR A 59 -20.30 -22.87 16.41
CA THR A 59 -21.42 -23.79 16.68
C THR A 59 -22.10 -24.20 15.38
N LEU A 60 -22.85 -25.30 15.42
CA LEU A 60 -23.61 -25.76 14.25
C LEU A 60 -24.61 -24.69 13.78
N GLN A 61 -25.30 -24.04 14.72
CA GLN A 61 -26.24 -22.95 14.44
C GLN A 61 -25.54 -21.77 13.77
N GLU A 62 -24.41 -21.30 14.32
CA GLU A 62 -23.63 -20.22 13.71
C GLU A 62 -23.14 -20.57 12.31
N THR A 63 -22.68 -21.82 12.11
CA THR A 63 -22.22 -22.30 10.81
C THR A 63 -23.35 -22.26 9.78
N THR A 64 -24.55 -22.73 10.17
CA THR A 64 -25.75 -22.67 9.34
C THR A 64 -26.17 -21.24 9.04
N ASP A 65 -26.23 -20.37 10.05
CA ASP A 65 -26.67 -18.99 9.87
C ASP A 65 -25.69 -18.19 8.99
N ILE A 66 -24.38 -18.39 9.15
CA ILE A 66 -23.37 -17.78 8.29
C ILE A 66 -23.50 -18.30 6.85
N PHE A 67 -23.72 -19.60 6.67
CA PHE A 67 -23.95 -20.19 5.34
C PHE A 67 -25.20 -19.60 4.65
N LEU A 68 -26.30 -19.44 5.40
CA LEU A 68 -27.51 -18.79 4.91
C LEU A 68 -27.27 -17.33 4.55
N ASN A 69 -26.41 -16.61 5.28
CA ASN A 69 -26.04 -15.24 4.93
C ASN A 69 -25.33 -15.12 3.55
N TYR A 70 -24.69 -16.19 3.06
CA TYR A 70 -24.12 -16.24 1.71
C TYR A 70 -25.14 -16.56 0.62
N THR A 71 -26.09 -17.44 0.89
CA THR A 71 -26.90 -18.11 -0.15
C THR A 71 -28.39 -17.74 -0.13
N ALA A 72 -28.94 -17.38 1.03
CA ALA A 72 -30.36 -17.16 1.20
C ALA A 72 -30.80 -15.77 0.71
N ALA A 73 -32.01 -15.70 0.17
CA ALA A 73 -32.65 -14.43 -0.21
C ALA A 73 -33.00 -13.58 1.04
N VAL A 74 -33.40 -14.24 2.12
CA VAL A 74 -33.66 -13.62 3.44
C VAL A 74 -32.51 -14.00 4.36
N LYS A 75 -31.77 -13.00 4.84
CA LYS A 75 -30.55 -13.20 5.63
C LYS A 75 -30.86 -13.28 7.12
N PRO A 76 -30.28 -14.23 7.86
CA PRO A 76 -30.40 -14.29 9.31
C PRO A 76 -29.67 -13.10 9.96
N ILE A 77 -30.04 -12.79 11.20
CA ILE A 77 -29.31 -11.84 12.04
C ILE A 77 -28.10 -12.57 12.61
N LEU A 78 -26.91 -12.05 12.37
CA LEU A 78 -25.65 -12.62 12.83
C LEU A 78 -25.03 -11.75 13.92
N GLU A 79 -24.44 -12.38 14.94
CA GLU A 79 -23.58 -11.71 15.92
C GLU A 79 -22.23 -11.28 15.30
N PHE A 80 -21.88 -11.86 14.16
CA PHE A 80 -20.66 -11.53 13.42
C PHE A 80 -20.87 -10.34 12.47
N PRO A 81 -19.89 -9.45 12.30
CA PRO A 81 -19.99 -8.36 11.35
C PRO A 81 -20.00 -8.90 9.91
N THR A 82 -21.06 -8.59 9.17
CA THR A 82 -21.30 -9.07 7.80
C THR A 82 -20.74 -8.16 6.73
N LYS A 83 -20.57 -6.87 7.04
CA LYS A 83 -20.01 -5.90 6.11
C LYS A 83 -18.50 -6.06 6.06
N ALA A 84 -17.98 -6.31 4.85
CA ALA A 84 -16.56 -6.20 4.59
C ALA A 84 -16.04 -4.84 5.06
N ARG A 85 -14.86 -4.80 5.68
CA ARG A 85 -14.23 -3.52 6.04
C ARG A 85 -14.06 -2.73 4.75
N LEU A 86 -14.55 -1.49 4.75
CA LEU A 86 -14.08 -0.49 3.81
C LEU A 86 -12.61 -0.27 4.14
N GLY A 87 -11.73 -0.98 3.43
CA GLY A 87 -10.29 -0.79 3.56
C GLY A 87 -9.93 0.69 3.39
N LEU A 88 -8.78 1.08 3.92
CA LEU A 88 -8.31 2.45 3.75
C LEU A 88 -8.21 2.74 2.24
N LYS A 89 -8.80 3.85 1.82
CA LYS A 89 -8.69 4.30 0.43
C LYS A 89 -7.27 4.82 0.24
N VAL A 90 -6.59 4.34 -0.80
CA VAL A 90 -5.29 4.89 -1.19
C VAL A 90 -5.48 6.38 -1.52
N GLN A 91 -4.61 7.20 -0.95
CA GLN A 91 -4.50 8.63 -1.22
C GLN A 91 -3.12 8.90 -1.82
N ILE A 92 -3.05 9.89 -2.70
CA ILE A 92 -1.83 10.27 -3.42
C ILE A 92 -1.57 11.74 -3.15
N CYS A 93 -0.37 12.05 -2.66
CA CYS A 93 0.10 13.43 -2.51
C CYS A 93 1.00 13.78 -3.70
N HIS A 94 0.49 14.57 -4.63
CA HIS A 94 1.27 15.14 -5.73
C HIS A 94 1.93 16.44 -5.26
N ARG A 95 3.27 16.52 -5.32
CA ARG A 95 4.01 17.69 -4.83
C ARG A 95 4.42 18.70 -5.92
N PHE A 96 4.18 18.40 -7.18
CA PHE A 96 4.51 19.24 -8.33
C PHE A 96 3.25 19.67 -9.06
N GLN A 97 3.22 20.92 -9.54
CA GLN A 97 2.07 21.42 -10.32
C GLN A 97 2.20 21.11 -11.81
N SER A 98 3.42 20.87 -12.30
CA SER A 98 3.68 20.61 -13.71
C SER A 98 4.81 19.58 -13.89
N SER A 99 4.90 19.00 -15.08
CA SER A 99 6.04 18.16 -15.51
C SER A 99 6.71 18.78 -16.73
N ALA A 100 8.04 18.74 -16.76
CA ALA A 100 8.81 19.39 -17.83
C ALA A 100 8.67 18.65 -19.17
N TYR A 101 8.42 19.37 -20.27
CA TYR A 101 8.38 18.80 -21.62
C TYR A 101 9.55 19.30 -22.49
N ARG A 102 10.19 18.38 -23.23
CA ARG A 102 11.02 18.59 -24.43
C ARG A 102 12.44 19.19 -24.36
N SER A 103 12.95 19.75 -23.26
CA SER A 103 14.31 20.33 -23.29
C SER A 103 15.21 20.11 -22.08
N ASN A 104 14.63 19.87 -20.89
CA ASN A 104 15.37 19.52 -19.69
C ASN A 104 15.01 18.08 -19.32
N GLN A 105 16.03 17.23 -19.19
CA GLN A 105 15.86 15.79 -19.10
C GLN A 105 16.60 15.26 -17.87
N TRP A 106 15.92 14.49 -17.02
CA TRP A 106 16.48 14.01 -15.76
C TRP A 106 17.31 12.74 -15.98
N ARG A 107 18.54 12.75 -15.46
CA ARG A 107 19.56 11.72 -15.71
C ARG A 107 19.73 10.81 -14.51
N TYR A 108 20.02 9.55 -14.82
CA TYR A 108 20.28 8.51 -13.84
C TYR A 108 21.70 8.00 -14.03
N ARG A 109 22.56 8.28 -13.05
CA ARG A 109 23.96 7.86 -13.03
C ARG A 109 24.33 7.27 -11.67
N GLY A 110 23.42 6.48 -11.09
CA GLY A 110 23.53 5.96 -9.72
C GLY A 110 23.42 7.04 -8.63
N ARG A 111 23.00 8.26 -8.98
CA ARG A 111 22.78 9.36 -8.03
C ARG A 111 21.40 9.20 -7.38
N CYS A 112 21.29 9.67 -6.14
CA CYS A 112 20.08 9.55 -5.34
C CYS A 112 19.20 10.79 -5.51
N ASP A 113 17.94 10.58 -5.84
CA ASP A 113 16.87 11.57 -5.71
C ASP A 113 16.28 11.44 -4.31
N SER A 114 16.24 12.54 -3.56
CA SER A 114 15.76 12.50 -2.17
C SER A 114 14.98 13.76 -1.79
N ILE A 115 13.94 13.59 -0.99
CA ILE A 115 13.11 14.69 -0.46
C ILE A 115 12.72 14.39 0.98
N GLN A 116 12.74 15.40 1.84
CA GLN A 116 12.22 15.30 3.20
C GLN A 116 10.74 15.69 3.22
N PHE A 117 9.95 14.97 4.02
CA PHE A 117 8.56 15.31 4.25
C PHE A 117 8.17 15.12 5.72
N SER A 118 7.18 15.89 6.17
CA SER A 118 6.45 15.67 7.42
C SER A 118 4.95 15.79 7.16
N VAL A 119 4.14 15.28 8.08
CA VAL A 119 2.68 15.31 8.01
C VAL A 119 2.09 15.73 9.33
N ASP A 120 0.96 16.44 9.28
CA ASP A 120 0.22 16.89 10.47
C ASP A 120 -0.57 15.77 11.17
N LYS A 121 -0.73 14.62 10.51
CA LYS A 121 -1.51 13.48 10.99
C LYS A 121 -0.78 12.18 10.73
N ARG A 122 -0.99 11.21 11.62
CA ARG A 122 -0.48 9.85 11.42
C ARG A 122 -1.04 9.25 10.13
N ILE A 123 -0.14 8.73 9.30
CA ILE A 123 -0.47 8.01 8.05
C ILE A 123 0.33 6.72 7.92
N PHE A 124 0.04 5.94 6.89
CA PHE A 124 0.83 4.79 6.47
C PHE A 124 1.27 4.96 5.01
N VAL A 125 2.55 5.17 4.77
CA VAL A 125 3.11 5.25 3.41
C VAL A 125 3.26 3.86 2.83
N VAL A 126 2.82 3.66 1.59
CA VAL A 126 2.90 2.37 0.90
C VAL A 126 3.89 2.36 -0.26
N GLY A 127 4.24 3.53 -0.79
CA GLY A 127 5.09 3.63 -1.96
C GLY A 127 5.24 5.05 -2.48
N PHE A 128 5.95 5.17 -3.59
CA PHE A 128 6.18 6.41 -4.31
C PHE A 128 5.72 6.27 -5.75
N GLY A 129 5.20 7.35 -6.33
CA GLY A 129 5.08 7.47 -7.79
C GLY A 129 6.34 8.16 -8.32
N LEU A 130 6.88 7.64 -9.41
CA LEU A 130 8.12 8.11 -10.04
C LEU A 130 7.86 8.49 -11.49
N TYR A 131 8.53 9.52 -12.00
CA TYR A 131 8.45 9.82 -13.43
C TYR A 131 9.30 8.86 -14.24
N GLY A 132 8.76 8.42 -15.38
CA GLY A 132 9.41 7.52 -16.32
C GLY A 132 10.05 8.23 -17.52
N SER A 133 10.41 7.44 -18.53
CA SER A 133 11.10 7.85 -19.77
C SER A 133 10.37 9.00 -20.48
N SER A 134 11.14 9.95 -20.99
CA SER A 134 10.70 11.13 -21.75
C SER A 134 10.87 10.99 -23.27
N ASN A 135 11.49 9.89 -23.72
CA ASN A 135 11.58 9.57 -25.14
C ASN A 135 10.31 8.82 -25.54
N GLY A 136 9.53 9.44 -26.44
CA GLY A 136 8.11 9.15 -26.66
C GLY A 136 7.74 7.69 -26.87
N ALA A 137 6.51 7.36 -26.45
CA ALA A 137 5.82 6.12 -26.79
C ALA A 137 5.87 5.89 -28.30
N ALA A 138 6.35 4.71 -28.74
CA ALA A 138 6.02 4.27 -30.08
C ALA A 138 4.51 4.05 -30.13
N ASP A 139 3.86 4.79 -31.02
CA ASP A 139 2.42 4.78 -31.24
C ASP A 139 2.00 3.40 -31.75
N TYR A 140 1.67 2.50 -30.84
CA TYR A 140 0.98 1.27 -31.15
C TYR A 140 -0.42 1.33 -30.55
N LYS A 141 -1.42 1.38 -31.42
CA LYS A 141 -2.83 1.19 -31.08
C LYS A 141 -3.01 -0.18 -30.44
N ASN A 142 -2.85 -0.28 -29.13
CA ASN A 142 -3.39 -1.36 -28.33
C ASN A 142 -4.42 -0.79 -27.36
N GLY A 143 -5.56 -1.47 -27.31
CA GLY A 143 -6.84 -0.92 -26.89
C GLY A 143 -6.82 -0.23 -25.53
N LYS A 144 -7.69 0.77 -25.41
CA LYS A 144 -8.12 1.37 -24.15
C LYS A 144 -8.67 0.24 -23.25
N ILE A 145 -7.82 -0.36 -22.43
CA ILE A 145 -8.23 -1.33 -21.43
C ILE A 145 -8.30 -0.58 -20.10
N THR A 146 -9.45 0.06 -19.87
CA THR A 146 -9.88 0.39 -18.51
C THR A 146 -10.15 -0.93 -17.81
N ARG A 147 -9.18 -1.49 -17.09
CA ARG A 147 -9.42 -2.63 -16.19
C ARG A 147 -9.26 -2.17 -14.75
N ASN A 148 -10.37 -2.24 -14.04
CA ASN A 148 -10.55 -1.94 -12.62
C ASN A 148 -9.37 -2.46 -11.77
N ILE A 149 -8.50 -1.55 -11.32
CA ILE A 149 -7.73 -1.76 -10.09
C ILE A 149 -8.72 -1.54 -8.94
N GLY A 150 -9.54 -2.55 -8.71
CA GLY A 150 -10.78 -2.37 -7.97
C GLY A 150 -11.34 -3.66 -7.43
N ARG A 151 -10.51 -4.49 -6.77
CA ARG A 151 -11.01 -5.32 -5.68
C ARG A 151 -10.09 -5.22 -4.47
N LYS A 152 -10.65 -4.55 -3.48
CA LYS A 152 -10.14 -4.27 -2.14
C LYS A 152 -9.74 -5.56 -1.43
N PHE A 153 -8.59 -5.55 -0.75
CA PHE A 153 -8.39 -6.34 0.45
C PHE A 153 -7.70 -5.47 1.51
N SER A 154 -8.17 -5.55 2.75
CA SER A 154 -7.62 -4.83 3.91
C SER A 154 -7.77 -5.73 5.13
N VAL A 155 -6.66 -5.93 5.84
CA VAL A 155 -6.55 -6.70 7.09
C VAL A 155 -6.09 -5.80 8.23
N ASP A 156 -6.44 -6.16 9.45
CA ASP A 156 -6.21 -5.37 10.66
C ASP A 156 -4.92 -5.75 11.44
N LYS A 157 -4.15 -6.75 11.00
CA LYS A 157 -2.70 -6.95 11.32
C LYS A 157 -1.96 -7.64 10.15
N ARG A 158 -0.63 -7.39 10.03
CA ARG A 158 0.24 -7.69 8.87
C ARG A 158 0.03 -9.06 8.24
N ILE A 159 -0.33 -9.07 6.95
CA ILE A 159 -0.01 -10.14 5.99
C ILE A 159 -0.41 -9.81 4.54
N PHE A 160 0.64 -9.73 3.73
CA PHE A 160 0.90 -10.01 2.30
C PHE A 160 -0.18 -9.87 1.21
N VAL A 161 0.14 -9.03 0.22
CA VAL A 161 -0.10 -9.31 -1.21
C VAL A 161 1.26 -9.35 -1.91
N VAL A 162 1.56 -10.49 -2.51
CA VAL A 162 2.74 -10.79 -3.33
C VAL A 162 2.61 -10.07 -4.67
N GLY A 163 3.71 -9.55 -5.23
CA GLY A 163 3.74 -9.01 -6.61
C GLY A 163 3.08 -9.96 -7.63
N PHE A 164 2.76 -9.58 -8.86
CA PHE A 164 3.45 -8.72 -9.81
C PHE A 164 2.51 -8.41 -11.00
N GLY A 165 2.93 -7.52 -11.89
CA GLY A 165 2.41 -7.42 -13.25
C GLY A 165 3.34 -6.58 -14.14
N LEU A 166 4.37 -7.22 -14.72
CA LEU A 166 5.25 -6.67 -15.75
C LEU A 166 4.84 -7.26 -17.10
N TYR A 167 4.69 -6.43 -18.14
CA TYR A 167 4.64 -6.88 -19.53
C TYR A 167 5.21 -5.85 -20.53
N GLY A 168 6.31 -6.25 -21.19
CA GLY A 168 6.47 -6.36 -22.66
C GLY A 168 6.83 -5.15 -23.55
N SER A 169 8.08 -5.14 -24.05
CA SER A 169 8.66 -4.77 -25.39
C SER A 169 7.90 -3.84 -26.38
N SER A 170 8.48 -3.00 -27.26
CA SER A 170 9.87 -2.70 -27.69
C SER A 170 9.90 -1.51 -28.68
N ASN A 171 10.27 -0.30 -28.26
CA ASN A 171 10.80 0.84 -29.07
C ASN A 171 10.18 2.22 -28.73
N GLY A 172 10.11 2.58 -27.45
CA GLY A 172 9.62 3.89 -26.98
C GLY A 172 9.07 3.87 -25.56
N ALA A 173 9.63 3.04 -24.70
CA ALA A 173 9.22 2.77 -23.34
C ALA A 173 10.43 2.08 -22.67
N ALA A 174 10.70 2.34 -21.39
CA ALA A 174 11.95 1.91 -20.75
C ALA A 174 11.68 1.20 -19.42
N ASP A 175 12.47 0.15 -19.17
CA ASP A 175 12.57 -0.47 -17.84
C ASP A 175 13.53 0.35 -16.98
N TYR A 176 13.04 0.85 -15.85
CA TYR A 176 13.87 1.42 -14.80
C TYR A 176 14.03 0.41 -13.69
N LYS A 177 15.28 0.12 -13.32
CA LYS A 177 15.58 -0.45 -12.01
C LYS A 177 15.51 0.68 -11.00
N VAL A 178 14.90 0.42 -9.85
CA VAL A 178 14.82 1.41 -8.79
C VAL A 178 15.03 0.77 -7.43
N LYS A 179 15.87 1.42 -6.63
CA LYS A 179 15.91 1.25 -5.18
C LYS A 179 15.13 2.39 -4.55
N ILE A 180 14.09 2.08 -3.78
CA ILE A 180 13.40 3.06 -2.92
C ILE A 180 13.75 2.81 -1.45
N GLU A 181 13.87 3.88 -0.68
CA GLU A 181 14.12 3.87 0.75
C GLU A 181 13.24 4.91 1.45
N LEU A 182 12.79 4.58 2.66
CA LEU A 182 12.14 5.52 3.56
C LEU A 182 12.90 5.53 4.89
N LYS A 183 13.35 6.71 5.31
CA LYS A 183 14.20 6.89 6.50
C LYS A 183 13.56 7.87 7.47
N ARG A 184 13.86 7.74 8.77
CA ARG A 184 13.47 8.74 9.78
C ARG A 184 14.58 9.78 9.95
N THR A 185 14.25 11.07 9.86
CA THR A 185 15.23 12.15 10.03
C THR A 185 15.63 12.29 11.51
N GLY A 186 16.92 12.55 11.78
CA GLY A 186 17.45 12.79 13.13
C GLY A 186 18.19 11.61 13.78
N LYS A 187 18.12 10.41 13.19
CA LYS A 187 19.02 9.30 13.51
C LYS A 187 19.73 8.89 12.23
N SER A 188 20.98 9.31 12.08
CA SER A 188 21.84 8.82 11.01
C SER A 188 21.76 7.29 10.97
N HIS A 189 21.29 6.71 9.85
CA HIS A 189 21.13 5.27 9.56
C HIS A 189 19.81 4.53 9.91
N GLU A 190 18.72 5.15 10.38
CA GLU A 190 17.46 4.39 10.57
C GLU A 190 16.63 4.30 9.26
N ILE A 191 16.91 3.26 8.45
CA ILE A 191 16.06 2.86 7.31
C ILE A 191 14.84 2.11 7.86
N LEU A 192 13.63 2.63 7.58
CA LEU A 192 12.37 2.03 8.01
C LEU A 192 11.87 0.97 7.03
N ALA A 193 12.12 1.19 5.74
CA ALA A 193 11.85 0.23 4.68
C ALA A 193 12.71 0.52 3.45
N GLU A 194 13.03 -0.53 2.71
CA GLU A 194 13.63 -0.45 1.39
C GLU A 194 12.96 -1.45 0.44
N ASN A 195 13.00 -1.17 -0.87
CA ASN A 195 12.65 -2.15 -1.89
C ASN A 195 13.49 -1.94 -3.15
N HIS A 196 13.94 -3.04 -3.75
CA HIS A 196 14.66 -3.07 -5.01
C HIS A 196 13.75 -3.71 -6.06
N THR A 197 13.24 -2.89 -6.97
CA THR A 197 12.25 -3.35 -7.96
C THR A 197 12.54 -2.78 -9.34
N LYS A 198 11.69 -3.12 -10.30
CA LYS A 198 11.67 -2.52 -11.62
C LYS A 198 10.27 -2.02 -11.92
N PHE A 199 10.19 -0.93 -12.67
CA PHE A 199 8.94 -0.52 -13.29
C PHE A 199 9.16 -0.23 -14.77
N PHE A 200 8.12 -0.50 -15.53
CA PHE A 200 8.08 -0.18 -16.95
C PHE A 200 7.42 1.19 -17.12
N SER A 201 8.11 2.06 -17.83
CA SER A 201 7.59 3.37 -18.23
C SER A 201 7.20 3.33 -19.70
N ASP A 202 5.95 3.66 -20.02
CA ASP A 202 5.41 3.66 -21.39
C ASP A 202 5.83 4.87 -22.26
N GLY A 203 6.66 5.78 -21.72
CA GLY A 203 7.12 6.99 -22.43
C GLY A 203 6.16 8.19 -22.28
N SER A 204 5.04 8.01 -21.57
CA SER A 204 4.13 9.09 -21.21
C SER A 204 4.67 9.91 -20.03
N SER A 205 4.13 11.12 -19.86
CA SER A 205 4.42 11.97 -18.70
C SER A 205 3.70 11.52 -17.41
N ASN A 206 3.15 10.30 -17.39
CA ASN A 206 2.52 9.73 -16.21
C ASN A 206 3.57 9.34 -15.16
N THR A 207 3.08 9.14 -13.95
CA THR A 207 3.83 8.58 -12.84
C THR A 207 3.63 7.08 -12.77
N PHE A 208 4.67 6.37 -12.33
CA PHE A 208 4.71 4.93 -12.21
C PHE A 208 4.94 4.55 -10.76
N ASN A 209 4.02 3.77 -10.20
CA ASN A 209 4.00 3.48 -8.77
C ASN A 209 4.94 2.33 -8.44
N VAL A 210 5.76 2.55 -7.41
CA VAL A 210 6.60 1.54 -6.79
C VAL A 210 6.27 1.46 -5.30
N TYR A 211 6.17 0.24 -4.78
CA TYR A 211 5.63 -0.01 -3.44
C TYR A 211 6.68 -0.64 -2.54
N PHE A 212 6.59 -0.37 -1.25
CA PHE A 212 7.26 -1.16 -0.23
C PHE A 212 6.53 -2.49 -0.01
N GLU A 213 7.20 -3.46 0.60
CA GLU A 213 6.58 -4.74 0.95
C GLU A 213 5.40 -4.58 1.92
N HIS A 214 5.52 -3.62 2.85
CA HIS A 214 4.52 -3.34 3.86
C HIS A 214 4.30 -1.83 4.02
N PRO A 215 3.07 -1.37 4.32
CA PRO A 215 2.83 0.01 4.72
C PRO A 215 3.68 0.41 5.93
N ILE A 216 4.30 1.58 5.88
CA ILE A 216 5.17 2.13 6.92
C ILE A 216 4.41 3.21 7.68
N GLN A 217 4.32 3.07 8.99
CA GLN A 217 3.71 4.07 9.86
C GLN A 217 4.57 5.34 9.91
N ILE A 218 3.93 6.48 9.64
CA ILE A 218 4.50 7.82 9.72
C ILE A 218 3.81 8.52 10.88
N GLU A 219 4.61 9.00 11.84
CA GLU A 219 4.10 9.80 12.95
C GLU A 219 3.89 11.25 12.50
N ALA A 220 2.92 11.91 13.12
CA ALA A 220 2.70 13.33 12.93
C ALA A 220 3.92 14.14 13.39
N ASP A 221 4.13 15.29 12.74
CA ASP A 221 5.12 16.31 13.07
C ASP A 221 6.57 15.79 13.17
N THR A 222 6.84 14.67 12.52
CA THR A 222 8.17 14.08 12.42
C THR A 222 8.61 14.12 10.96
N PHE A 223 9.87 14.51 10.71
CA PHE A 223 10.43 14.49 9.36
C PHE A 223 10.95 13.09 8.99
N TYR A 224 10.67 12.72 7.75
CA TYR A 224 11.11 11.50 7.10
C TYR A 224 11.77 11.84 5.77
N THR A 225 12.70 11.00 5.33
CA THR A 225 13.39 11.16 4.05
C THR A 225 12.93 10.06 3.09
N ALA A 226 12.26 10.44 2.01
CA ALA A 226 11.97 9.57 0.87
C ALA A 226 13.15 9.62 -0.11
N SER A 227 13.68 8.47 -0.48
CA SER A 227 14.82 8.37 -1.40
C SER A 227 14.55 7.36 -2.51
N ALA A 228 15.00 7.68 -3.71
CA ALA A 228 14.95 6.80 -4.87
C ALA A 228 16.28 6.87 -5.62
N VAL A 229 16.85 5.72 -5.94
CA VAL A 229 17.98 5.59 -6.87
C VAL A 229 17.45 4.85 -8.09
N LEU A 230 17.20 5.59 -9.16
CA LEU A 230 16.80 5.02 -10.43
C LEU A 230 18.05 4.72 -11.27
N ASP A 231 17.98 3.61 -12.00
CA ASP A 231 18.96 3.16 -12.98
C ASP A 231 18.21 2.78 -14.26
N GLY A 232 18.45 3.54 -15.33
CA GLY A 232 17.84 3.36 -16.64
C GLY A 232 18.63 4.14 -17.68
N GLN A 233 18.69 3.60 -18.90
CA GLN A 233 19.45 4.19 -20.00
C GLN A 233 18.78 5.46 -20.54
N GLU A 234 17.45 5.53 -20.42
CA GLU A 234 16.64 6.64 -20.94
C GLU A 234 16.50 7.79 -19.93
N LEU A 235 16.40 8.99 -20.49
CA LEU A 235 16.12 10.21 -19.73
C LEU A 235 14.65 10.25 -19.33
N SER A 236 14.36 10.72 -18.13
CA SER A 236 12.97 10.78 -17.64
C SER A 236 12.41 12.20 -17.58
N TYR A 237 11.08 12.25 -17.48
CA TYR A 237 10.37 13.44 -17.00
C TYR A 237 10.79 13.78 -15.57
N PHE A 238 10.62 15.03 -15.19
CA PHE A 238 10.73 15.47 -13.82
C PHE A 238 9.68 16.54 -13.55
N GLY A 239 9.32 16.70 -12.28
CA GLY A 239 8.33 17.67 -11.86
C GLY A 239 8.94 19.05 -11.70
N GLN A 240 8.11 20.06 -11.91
CA GLN A 240 8.43 21.48 -11.73
C GLN A 240 7.33 22.13 -10.89
N ASP A 241 7.60 23.38 -10.50
CA ASP A 241 6.66 24.19 -9.71
C ASP A 241 6.26 23.45 -8.42
N GLY A 242 7.27 22.95 -7.71
CA GLY A 242 7.06 22.12 -6.54
C GLY A 242 6.63 22.91 -5.30
N LEU A 243 5.70 22.32 -4.56
CA LEU A 243 5.03 22.93 -3.41
C LEU A 243 5.76 22.58 -2.11
N THR A 244 5.97 23.58 -1.25
CA THR A 244 6.49 23.40 0.12
C THR A 244 5.45 22.76 1.04
N GLU A 245 4.17 22.93 0.73
CA GLU A 245 3.06 22.40 1.51
C GLU A 245 1.92 21.94 0.58
N VAL A 246 1.33 20.79 0.88
CA VAL A 246 0.21 20.21 0.12
C VAL A 246 -0.81 19.62 1.07
N THR A 247 -2.06 20.09 1.02
CA THR A 247 -3.16 19.52 1.80
C THR A 247 -3.99 18.56 0.94
N ILE A 248 -4.07 17.30 1.34
CA ILE A 248 -4.81 16.24 0.65
C ILE A 248 -6.21 16.10 1.25
N ASN A 249 -7.23 16.23 0.40
CA ASN A 249 -8.65 16.08 0.74
C ASN A 249 -9.08 16.94 1.96
N ALA A 250 -8.52 18.14 2.11
CA ALA A 250 -8.74 19.03 3.25
C ALA A 250 -8.50 18.37 4.61
N ASN A 251 -7.66 17.32 4.67
CA ASN A 251 -7.49 16.52 5.87
C ASN A 251 -6.04 16.31 6.28
N VAL A 252 -5.17 15.84 5.39
CA VAL A 252 -3.76 15.56 5.73
C VAL A 252 -2.87 16.57 5.02
N THR A 253 -2.05 17.28 5.78
CA THR A 253 -1.13 18.30 5.28
C THR A 253 0.27 17.75 5.25
N PHE A 254 0.89 17.74 4.06
CA PHE A 254 2.29 17.40 3.86
C PHE A 254 3.13 18.66 3.78
N GLN A 255 4.27 18.66 4.47
CA GLN A 255 5.30 19.69 4.35
C GLN A 255 6.56 19.09 3.76
N PHE A 256 7.17 19.77 2.78
CA PHE A 256 8.33 19.29 2.04
C PHE A 256 9.55 20.17 2.27
N GLN A 257 10.72 19.53 2.46
CA GLN A 257 12.02 20.19 2.59
C GLN A 257 13.07 19.49 1.74
N CYS A 258 14.11 20.23 1.36
CA CYS A 258 15.25 19.66 0.66
C CYS A 258 15.96 18.62 1.55
N SER A 259 16.35 17.51 0.95
CA SER A 259 17.14 16.47 1.62
C SER A 259 18.62 16.64 1.31
N SER A 260 19.48 16.56 2.33
CA SER A 260 20.94 16.48 2.14
C SER A 260 21.38 15.21 1.41
N ASP A 261 20.54 14.17 1.40
CA ASP A 261 20.81 12.90 0.72
C ASP A 261 20.60 13.01 -0.80
N SER A 262 19.99 14.11 -1.27
CA SER A 262 19.67 14.31 -2.69
C SER A 262 20.91 14.72 -3.47
N THR A 263 21.50 13.77 -4.19
CA THR A 263 22.72 13.96 -5.00
C THR A 263 22.41 14.09 -6.49
N ASN A 264 21.17 13.80 -6.91
CA ASN A 264 20.74 13.89 -8.30
C ASN A 264 20.02 15.21 -8.65
N GLY A 265 19.84 16.10 -7.67
CA GLY A 265 19.29 17.45 -7.87
C GLY A 265 17.82 17.59 -7.48
N THR A 266 17.19 16.54 -6.97
CA THR A 266 15.80 16.62 -6.49
C THR A 266 15.71 17.54 -5.29
N GLY A 267 14.83 18.52 -5.36
CA GLY A 267 14.52 19.43 -4.27
C GLY A 267 13.03 19.71 -4.19
N VAL A 268 12.68 20.72 -3.37
CA VAL A 268 11.27 21.11 -3.24
C VAL A 268 10.71 21.59 -4.58
N GLN A 269 11.44 22.47 -5.29
CA GLN A 269 10.95 23.13 -6.50
C GLN A 269 10.92 22.26 -7.77
N GLY A 270 11.74 21.20 -7.84
CA GLY A 270 11.82 20.34 -9.02
C GLY A 270 12.54 19.02 -8.78
N GLY A 271 12.24 18.02 -9.62
CA GLY A 271 12.94 16.73 -9.62
C GLY A 271 12.01 15.50 -9.63
N GLN A 272 12.50 14.41 -9.03
CA GLN A 272 11.83 13.11 -8.93
C GLN A 272 11.01 12.95 -7.65
N ILE A 273 10.39 11.78 -7.48
CA ILE A 273 9.45 11.47 -6.38
C ILE A 273 8.26 12.46 -6.41
N PRO A 274 7.52 12.54 -7.53
CA PRO A 274 6.33 13.39 -7.65
C PRO A 274 5.21 13.03 -6.66
N GLU A 275 5.16 11.78 -6.22
CA GLU A 275 4.03 11.25 -5.45
C GLU A 275 4.45 10.48 -4.21
N ILE A 276 3.79 10.77 -3.09
CA ILE A 276 3.76 9.90 -1.92
C ILE A 276 2.40 9.20 -1.88
N ILE A 277 2.41 7.87 -1.90
CA ILE A 277 1.21 7.03 -1.89
C ILE A 277 1.00 6.55 -0.45
N PHE A 278 -0.19 6.80 0.11
CA PHE A 278 -0.44 6.54 1.53
C PHE A 278 -1.88 6.14 1.84
N TYR A 279 -2.05 5.58 3.04
CA TYR A 279 -3.32 5.48 3.74
C TYR A 279 -3.35 6.47 4.89
N GLY A 280 -4.42 7.25 4.99
CA GLY A 280 -4.58 8.24 6.05
C GLY A 280 -6.04 8.38 6.46
N PRO A 281 -6.31 9.21 7.49
CA PRO A 281 -7.68 9.54 7.83
C PRO A 281 -8.41 10.10 6.60
N MET A 282 -9.69 9.77 6.48
CA MET A 282 -10.57 10.35 5.48
C MET A 282 -11.34 11.50 6.15
N ALA A 283 -11.58 12.59 5.43
CA ALA A 283 -12.51 13.60 5.92
C ALA A 283 -13.87 12.92 6.11
N HIS A 284 -14.48 13.09 7.29
CA HIS A 284 -15.85 12.68 7.49
C HIS A 284 -16.74 13.63 6.68
N SER A 285 -17.35 13.10 5.62
CA SER A 285 -18.45 13.74 4.92
C SER A 285 -19.73 13.62 5.73
#